data_AF-A0A3C1SGY1-F1
#
_entry.id   AF-A0A3C1SGY1-F1
#
_cell.length_a   1.000
_cell.length_b   1.000
_cell.length_c   1.000
_cell.angle_alpha   90.00
_cell.angle_beta   90.00
_cell.angle_gamma   90.00
#
_symmetry.space_group_name_H-M   'P 1'
#
loop_
_entity.id
_entity.type
_entity.pdbx_description
1 polymer ?
#
loop_
_entity_poly.entity_id
_entity_poly.type
_entity_poly.pdbx_seq_one_letter_code
_entity_poly.pdbx_strand_id
1 'polypeptide(L)'
;METLKQLGYNVFVEIGPKPVLLGMARQFINDDGISPLERGRGVSWLPSLIPGQSDWLRMLHTLGELYVRGAAVDWTAFDRCYSRRRVLIPNYPFQKQRYWLDPPKHTPDPSQEGRKPDTVSVSERHDWHDYLYEIEWKETSGFQDQSELSADIETLALAYVAKAFRKIKEKDVIEAQKRLYHRLSEILDRQKTADIQDMQIIFNRLRSKYPEAESELTILNRCASELAQVLCGKVNPLELLFPEADISSAAKLYEDSPAFGSMNLLLRNTVRTAVSKIAPGQAIRILEIGAGTGGATAHILPILASRASGSDAEYIFTDIGSLFTAKAKERFGMYPFVRYKTLNIEQEPALQGFTPHSCDIVLAANVLHATKDMRQTLNHAKLLLRPGGVLILLEGTAPRLWLDLIFGLIDGWWKFSDYDLRPSHPLLSVSKWQQILNDV
;
A
#
# COMPACT_ATOMS: atom_id res chain seq x y z
N MET A 1 37.90 -0.61 18.76
CA MET A 1 36.49 -1.00 18.50
C MET A 1 36.13 -2.32 19.16
N GLU A 2 36.96 -3.36 19.02
CA GLU A 2 36.75 -4.65 19.72
C GLU A 2 36.61 -4.53 21.24
N THR A 3 37.45 -3.71 21.90
CA THR A 3 37.31 -3.43 23.35
C THR A 3 35.95 -2.81 23.70
N LEU A 4 35.42 -1.89 22.88
CA LEU A 4 34.12 -1.27 23.11
C LEU A 4 32.97 -2.27 22.88
N LYS A 5 33.10 -3.16 21.90
CA LYS A 5 32.18 -4.29 21.67
C LYS A 5 32.18 -5.25 22.87
N GLN A 6 33.35 -5.61 23.40
CA GLN A 6 33.50 -6.46 24.59
C GLN A 6 32.89 -5.82 25.85
N LEU A 7 32.94 -4.49 25.94
CA LEU A 7 32.30 -3.72 27.01
C LEU A 7 30.78 -3.52 26.80
N GLY A 8 30.20 -4.09 25.74
CA GLY A 8 28.75 -4.07 25.49
C GLY A 8 28.22 -2.79 24.85
N TYR A 9 29.09 -1.88 24.39
CA TYR A 9 28.65 -0.68 23.70
C TYR A 9 28.18 -1.01 22.28
N ASN A 10 26.93 -0.63 21.98
CA ASN A 10 26.29 -0.85 20.69
C ASN A 10 25.78 0.45 20.03
N VAL A 11 26.11 1.62 20.58
CA VAL A 11 25.78 2.93 20.00
C VAL A 11 27.05 3.77 19.90
N PHE A 12 27.36 4.21 18.69
CA PHE A 12 28.52 5.05 18.38
C PHE A 12 28.03 6.34 17.74
N VAL A 13 28.34 7.47 18.36
CA VAL A 13 28.02 8.81 17.85
C VAL A 13 29.30 9.49 17.43
N GLU A 14 29.38 9.97 16.19
CA GLU A 14 30.48 10.83 15.74
C GLU A 14 30.03 12.27 15.72
N ILE A 15 30.80 13.11 16.41
CA ILE A 15 30.58 14.55 16.48
C ILE A 15 31.56 15.20 15.51
N GLY A 16 31.05 15.73 14.40
CA GLY A 16 31.84 16.38 13.37
C GLY A 16 31.03 16.72 12.12
N PRO A 17 31.59 17.54 11.20
CA PRO A 17 30.92 17.98 9.97
C PRO A 17 30.75 16.86 8.92
N LYS A 18 31.50 15.76 9.07
CA LYS A 18 31.46 14.59 8.19
C LYS A 18 31.76 13.33 9.01
N PRO A 19 31.08 12.20 8.75
CA PRO A 19 31.24 11.00 9.55
C PRO A 19 32.35 10.08 9.04
N VAL A 20 33.59 10.52 9.17
CA VAL A 20 34.77 9.77 8.70
C VAL A 20 35.11 8.64 9.69
N LEU A 21 35.00 8.91 10.99
CA LEU A 21 35.35 7.96 12.04
C LEU A 21 34.35 6.81 12.13
N LEU A 22 33.05 7.02 11.89
CA LEU A 22 32.05 5.95 11.80
C LEU A 22 32.34 5.03 10.62
N GLY A 23 32.79 5.59 9.50
CA GLY A 23 33.20 4.81 8.33
C GLY A 23 34.38 3.88 8.64
N MET A 24 35.40 4.39 9.32
CA MET A 24 36.56 3.60 9.76
C MET A 24 36.19 2.60 10.85
N ALA A 25 35.39 3.00 11.83
CA ALA A 25 34.99 2.19 12.97
C ALA A 25 34.14 0.96 12.59
N ARG A 26 33.28 1.10 11.57
CA ARG A 26 32.48 0.00 11.00
C ARG A 26 33.32 -1.14 10.46
N GLN A 27 34.52 -0.86 9.94
CA GLN A 27 35.41 -1.88 9.37
C GLN A 27 35.99 -2.84 10.42
N PHE A 28 35.91 -2.47 11.71
CA PHE A 28 36.43 -3.26 12.83
C PHE A 28 35.34 -3.99 13.63
N ILE A 29 34.07 -3.88 13.23
CA ILE A 29 32.95 -4.60 13.86
C ILE A 29 32.23 -5.40 12.79
N ASN A 30 32.59 -6.68 12.65
CA ASN A 30 31.83 -7.64 11.85
C ASN A 30 30.61 -8.16 12.65
N ASP A 31 29.48 -8.31 11.97
CA ASP A 31 28.21 -8.86 12.50
C ASP A 31 28.23 -10.39 12.66
N ASP A 32 29.35 -11.03 12.31
CA ASP A 32 29.53 -12.48 12.41
C ASP A 32 29.66 -12.91 13.88
N GLY A 33 28.54 -13.32 14.47
CA GLY A 33 28.48 -13.92 15.81
C GLY A 33 27.33 -13.47 16.71
N ILE A 34 26.43 -12.60 16.25
CA ILE A 34 25.30 -12.11 17.06
C ILE A 34 24.13 -13.10 17.00
N SER A 35 23.65 -13.54 18.17
CA SER A 35 22.51 -14.46 18.31
C SER A 35 21.26 -13.90 17.61
N PRO A 36 20.38 -14.73 17.01
CA PRO A 36 19.12 -14.26 16.40
C PRO A 36 18.23 -13.43 17.33
N LEU A 37 18.36 -13.58 18.66
CA LEU A 37 17.65 -12.80 19.68
C LEU A 37 18.21 -11.37 19.86
N GLU A 38 19.46 -11.12 19.45
CA GLU A 38 20.15 -9.83 19.63
C GLU A 38 20.04 -8.91 18.40
N ARG A 39 19.52 -9.42 17.27
CA ARG A 39 19.34 -8.65 16.02
C ARG A 39 18.40 -7.45 16.17
N GLY A 40 17.54 -7.43 17.20
CA GLY A 40 16.69 -6.29 17.52
C GLY A 40 17.42 -5.11 18.17
N ARG A 41 18.69 -5.27 18.59
CA ARG A 41 19.53 -4.22 19.21
C ARG A 41 20.86 -4.03 18.46
N GLY A 42 20.81 -4.05 17.13
CA GLY A 42 21.99 -3.92 16.28
C GLY A 42 22.83 -2.66 16.56
N VAL A 43 24.11 -2.71 16.16
CA VAL A 43 25.06 -1.61 16.37
C VAL A 43 24.62 -0.38 15.58
N SER A 44 24.52 0.76 16.27
CA SER A 44 24.05 2.02 15.68
C SER A 44 25.19 3.00 15.50
N TRP A 45 25.28 3.55 14.29
CA TRP A 45 26.34 4.44 13.87
C TRP A 45 25.72 5.79 13.50
N LEU A 46 25.79 6.74 14.42
CA LEU A 46 25.00 7.96 14.38
C LEU A 46 25.90 9.19 14.13
N PRO A 47 25.87 9.78 12.94
CA PRO A 47 26.60 11.01 12.67
C PRO A 47 25.87 12.23 13.22
N SER A 48 26.59 13.21 13.77
CA SER A 48 26.01 14.49 14.15
C SER A 48 25.63 15.34 12.94
N LEU A 49 26.48 15.40 11.91
CA LEU A 49 26.28 16.16 10.68
C LEU A 49 26.72 15.34 9.45
N ILE A 50 26.12 15.64 8.30
CA ILE A 50 26.46 15.05 7.00
C ILE A 50 26.47 16.16 5.96
N PRO A 51 27.54 16.31 5.15
CA PRO A 51 27.57 17.33 4.09
C PRO A 51 26.41 17.17 3.11
N GLY A 52 25.74 18.28 2.78
CA GLY A 52 24.59 18.30 1.86
C GLY A 52 23.24 17.95 2.49
N GLN A 53 23.17 17.74 3.82
CA GLN A 53 21.92 17.58 4.56
C GLN A 53 21.67 18.79 5.49
N SER A 54 20.42 18.97 5.94
CA SER A 54 20.12 19.97 6.96
C SER A 54 20.75 19.57 8.30
N ASP A 55 21.68 20.40 8.78
CA ASP A 55 22.40 20.19 10.04
C ASP A 55 21.44 19.92 11.21
N TRP A 56 20.42 20.76 11.36
CA TRP A 56 19.45 20.65 12.45
C TRP A 56 18.60 19.39 12.36
N LEU A 57 18.12 19.05 11.15
CA LEU A 57 17.32 17.84 10.94
C LEU A 57 18.15 16.58 11.21
N ARG A 58 19.43 16.58 10.81
CA ARG A 58 20.35 15.47 11.04
C ARG A 58 20.64 15.27 12.52
N MET A 59 20.89 16.36 13.25
CA MET A 59 21.07 16.32 14.70
C MET A 59 19.80 15.83 15.42
N LEU A 60 18.62 16.28 15.01
CA LEU A 60 17.33 15.81 15.53
C LEU A 60 17.09 14.31 15.27
N HIS A 61 17.43 13.83 14.08
CA HIS A 61 17.34 12.40 13.76
C HIS A 61 18.27 11.57 14.63
N THR A 62 19.52 12.02 14.83
CA THR A 62 20.48 11.34 15.72
C THR A 62 20.00 11.37 17.18
N LEU A 63 19.44 12.48 17.65
CA LEU A 63 18.84 12.59 18.99
C LEU A 63 17.63 11.66 19.16
N GLY A 64 16.75 11.57 18.14
CA GLY A 64 15.60 10.68 18.12
C GLY A 64 16.01 9.21 18.20
N GLU A 65 17.05 8.82 17.46
CA GLU A 65 17.56 7.44 17.51
C GLU A 65 18.21 7.06 18.83
N LEU A 66 18.83 8.03 19.51
CA LEU A 66 19.31 7.87 20.88
C LEU A 66 18.13 7.68 21.86
N TYR A 67 17.09 8.52 21.73
CA TYR A 67 15.90 8.46 22.57
C TYR A 67 15.14 7.12 22.45
N VAL A 68 14.92 6.62 21.22
CA VAL A 68 14.28 5.32 20.98
C VAL A 68 15.07 4.16 21.60
N ARG A 69 16.40 4.29 21.69
CA ARG A 69 17.29 3.32 22.35
C ARG A 69 17.37 3.48 23.87
N GLY A 70 16.59 4.39 24.43
CA GLY A 70 16.51 4.61 25.87
C GLY A 70 17.56 5.58 26.42
N ALA A 71 18.25 6.35 25.57
CA ALA A 71 19.10 7.43 26.06
C ALA A 71 18.23 8.50 26.74
N ALA A 72 18.63 8.91 27.95
CA ALA A 72 17.98 10.00 28.65
C ALA A 72 18.25 11.32 27.91
N VAL A 73 17.20 11.98 27.43
CA VAL A 73 17.28 13.30 26.79
C VAL A 73 16.78 14.35 27.78
N ASP A 74 17.61 15.35 28.07
CA ASP A 74 17.17 16.54 28.79
C ASP A 74 16.38 17.46 27.84
N TRP A 75 15.08 17.20 27.76
CA TRP A 75 14.17 18.00 26.96
C TRP A 75 14.07 19.46 27.43
N THR A 76 14.31 19.72 28.72
CA THR A 76 14.30 21.08 29.28
C THR A 76 15.51 21.88 28.78
N ALA A 77 16.69 21.27 28.74
CA ALA A 77 17.88 21.88 28.16
C ALA A 77 17.77 22.01 26.64
N PHE A 78 17.25 21.00 25.96
CA PHE A 78 17.03 21.03 24.51
C PHE A 78 16.09 22.19 24.11
N ASP A 79 15.01 22.40 24.87
CA ASP A 79 14.03 23.45 24.60
C ASP A 79 14.42 24.83 25.16
N ARG A 80 15.53 24.95 25.91
CA ARG A 80 15.92 26.21 26.58
C ARG A 80 16.03 27.40 25.63
N CYS A 81 16.53 27.19 24.42
CA CYS A 81 16.72 28.23 23.42
C CYS A 81 15.46 28.47 22.55
N TYR A 82 14.40 27.70 22.76
CA TYR A 82 13.16 27.79 22.00
C TYR A 82 12.04 28.36 22.86
N SER A 83 11.44 29.46 22.43
CA SER A 83 10.15 29.89 22.98
C SER A 83 9.04 28.96 22.46
N ARG A 84 8.79 27.87 23.18
CA ARG A 84 7.71 26.92 22.88
C ARG A 84 6.39 27.49 23.41
N ARG A 85 5.37 27.58 22.55
CA ARG A 85 3.99 27.82 22.99
C ARG A 85 3.32 26.48 23.27
N ARG A 86 2.61 26.36 24.40
CA ARG A 86 1.67 25.26 24.59
C ARG A 86 0.58 25.42 23.54
N VAL A 87 0.56 24.54 22.57
CA VAL A 87 -0.53 24.43 21.61
C VAL A 87 -1.54 23.46 22.21
N LEU A 88 -2.79 23.90 22.34
CA LEU A 88 -3.91 23.01 22.56
C LEU A 88 -3.94 22.06 21.35
N ILE A 89 -3.56 20.81 21.58
CA ILE A 89 -3.93 19.74 20.68
C ILE A 89 -5.47 19.65 20.71
N PRO A 90 -6.14 19.55 19.55
CA PRO A 90 -7.59 19.60 19.52
C PRO A 90 -8.17 18.50 20.42
N ASN A 91 -8.98 18.90 21.42
CA ASN A 91 -9.68 17.95 22.30
C ASN A 91 -10.85 17.25 21.59
N TYR A 92 -11.01 17.42 20.27
CA TYR A 92 -12.04 16.75 19.47
C TYR A 92 -11.69 16.75 17.95
N PRO A 93 -11.91 15.66 17.18
CA PRO A 93 -11.23 15.44 15.91
C PRO A 93 -11.83 16.13 14.66
N PHE A 94 -12.88 16.95 14.78
CA PHE A 94 -13.68 17.39 13.62
C PHE A 94 -14.11 18.87 13.60
N GLN A 95 -13.36 19.80 14.22
CA GLN A 95 -13.72 21.22 14.19
C GLN A 95 -13.10 21.97 12.99
N LYS A 96 -13.98 22.56 12.18
CA LYS A 96 -13.75 23.09 10.81
C LYS A 96 -13.16 24.51 10.80
N GLN A 97 -11.83 24.65 10.71
CA GLN A 97 -11.21 25.86 10.15
C GLN A 97 -10.03 25.54 9.23
N ARG A 98 -10.01 26.17 8.05
CA ARG A 98 -8.95 26.06 7.04
C ARG A 98 -7.83 27.05 7.36
N TYR A 99 -6.60 26.55 7.45
CA TYR A 99 -5.38 27.33 7.46
C TYR A 99 -4.48 26.87 6.31
N TRP A 100 -4.62 27.46 5.12
CA TRP A 100 -3.66 27.28 4.04
C TRP A 100 -3.06 28.64 3.66
N LEU A 101 -1.77 28.64 3.37
CA LEU A 101 -1.02 29.77 2.82
C LEU A 101 -1.18 29.77 1.29
N ASP A 102 -1.56 30.90 0.71
CA ASP A 102 -1.68 31.03 -0.74
C ASP A 102 -0.29 31.00 -1.41
N PRO A 103 -0.11 30.26 -2.52
CA PRO A 103 1.15 30.25 -3.25
C PRO A 103 1.35 31.59 -4.00
N PRO A 104 2.60 32.07 -4.15
CA PRO A 104 2.88 33.29 -4.88
C PRO A 104 2.59 33.12 -6.38
N LYS A 105 2.03 34.16 -7.00
CA LYS A 105 1.73 34.20 -8.44
C LYS A 105 3.03 34.20 -9.24
N HIS A 106 3.18 33.22 -10.13
CA HIS A 106 4.31 33.13 -11.06
C HIS A 106 4.03 34.02 -12.29
N THR A 107 4.90 34.99 -12.57
CA THR A 107 4.99 35.67 -13.87
C THR A 107 5.92 34.88 -14.81
N PRO A 108 5.57 34.67 -16.09
CA PRO A 108 6.44 33.96 -17.04
C PRO A 108 7.71 34.75 -17.38
N ASP A 109 8.81 34.02 -17.60
CA ASP A 109 10.10 34.55 -18.05
C ASP A 109 10.08 34.82 -19.57
N PRO A 110 10.37 36.05 -20.04
CA PRO A 110 10.35 36.41 -21.47
C PRO A 110 11.44 35.74 -22.33
N SER A 111 12.39 35.00 -21.75
CA SER A 111 13.55 34.45 -22.47
C SER A 111 13.30 33.16 -23.26
N GLN A 112 12.06 32.68 -23.34
CA GLN A 112 11.70 31.41 -24.00
C GLN A 112 11.10 31.53 -25.41
N GLU A 113 10.93 32.74 -25.97
CA GLU A 113 10.55 32.89 -27.37
C GLU A 113 11.76 32.74 -28.30
N GLY A 114 11.84 31.64 -29.07
CA GLY A 114 12.61 31.62 -30.32
C GLY A 114 13.52 30.42 -30.64
N ARG A 115 13.56 29.34 -29.87
CA ARG A 115 14.38 28.16 -30.25
C ARG A 115 13.64 27.23 -31.24
N LYS A 116 14.08 27.21 -32.50
CA LYS A 116 13.70 26.19 -33.50
C LYS A 116 14.43 24.87 -33.20
N PRO A 117 13.81 23.70 -33.42
CA PRO A 117 14.44 22.41 -33.17
C PRO A 117 15.36 22.00 -34.34
N ASP A 118 16.54 21.48 -34.01
CA ASP A 118 17.50 20.96 -34.98
C ASP A 118 17.02 19.63 -35.57
N THR A 119 17.10 19.51 -36.90
CA THR A 119 16.82 18.30 -37.66
C THR A 119 18.05 17.39 -37.70
N VAL A 120 17.96 16.17 -37.17
CA VAL A 120 19.00 15.14 -37.29
C VAL A 120 18.61 14.15 -38.40
N SER A 121 19.53 13.94 -39.34
CA SER A 121 19.42 12.97 -40.44
C SER A 121 19.61 11.54 -39.94
N VAL A 122 18.64 10.66 -40.21
CA VAL A 122 18.69 9.24 -39.87
C VAL A 122 19.21 8.44 -41.07
N SER A 123 20.40 7.82 -40.93
CA SER A 123 20.89 6.80 -41.84
C SER A 123 21.16 5.51 -41.07
N GLU A 124 20.25 4.54 -41.23
CA GLU A 124 20.47 3.08 -41.31
C GLU A 124 19.12 2.37 -41.03
N ARG A 125 18.52 1.83 -42.10
CA ARG A 125 17.22 1.13 -42.04
C ARG A 125 17.40 -0.21 -41.32
N HIS A 126 16.81 -0.33 -40.14
CA HIS A 126 16.48 -1.62 -39.54
C HIS A 126 15.08 -2.04 -40.01
N ASP A 127 14.89 -3.32 -40.33
CA ASP A 127 13.58 -3.88 -40.71
C ASP A 127 12.69 -3.94 -39.46
N TRP A 128 11.42 -3.56 -39.59
CA TRP A 128 10.50 -3.46 -38.45
C TRP A 128 10.20 -4.83 -37.81
N HIS A 129 10.45 -5.92 -38.54
CA HIS A 129 10.34 -7.28 -38.02
C HIS A 129 11.39 -7.60 -36.94
N ASP A 130 12.54 -6.92 -36.93
CA ASP A 130 13.59 -7.11 -35.90
C ASP A 130 13.17 -6.55 -34.52
N TYR A 131 12.04 -5.82 -34.46
CA TYR A 131 11.47 -5.25 -33.24
C TYR A 131 10.20 -5.96 -32.76
N LEU A 132 9.82 -7.07 -33.40
CA LEU A 132 8.67 -7.86 -33.00
C LEU A 132 9.10 -8.93 -31.99
N TYR A 133 8.48 -8.89 -30.81
CA TYR A 133 8.61 -9.94 -29.80
C TYR A 133 7.41 -10.87 -29.90
N GLU A 134 7.66 -12.16 -30.06
CA GLU A 134 6.65 -13.19 -29.81
C GLU A 134 6.63 -13.51 -28.31
N ILE A 135 5.46 -13.34 -27.68
CA ILE A 135 5.28 -13.65 -26.27
C ILE A 135 4.97 -15.14 -26.16
N GLU A 136 6.00 -15.94 -25.87
CA GLU A 136 5.81 -17.33 -25.46
C GLU A 136 5.73 -17.43 -23.94
N TRP A 137 4.65 -18.05 -23.46
CA TRP A 137 4.53 -18.43 -22.05
C TRP A 137 5.28 -19.73 -21.82
N LYS A 138 6.32 -19.66 -20.99
CA LYS A 138 7.08 -20.83 -20.57
C LYS A 138 6.88 -21.05 -19.08
N GLU A 139 6.22 -22.14 -18.72
CA GLU A 139 6.05 -22.55 -17.33
C GLU A 139 7.42 -22.84 -16.73
N THR A 140 7.83 -22.04 -15.73
CA THR A 140 9.09 -22.26 -15.01
C THR A 140 8.84 -23.17 -13.81
N SER A 141 9.53 -24.30 -13.76
CA SER A 141 9.60 -25.13 -12.56
C SER A 141 10.14 -24.30 -11.39
N GLY A 142 9.31 -24.12 -10.36
CA GLY A 142 9.59 -23.21 -9.24
C GLY A 142 8.36 -22.45 -8.74
N PHE A 143 7.30 -22.36 -9.56
CA PHE A 143 5.96 -22.07 -9.04
C PHE A 143 5.48 -23.33 -8.32
N GLN A 144 5.58 -23.36 -6.99
CA GLN A 144 4.79 -24.33 -6.21
C GLN A 144 3.32 -24.12 -6.57
N ASP A 145 2.59 -25.21 -6.73
CA ASP A 145 1.19 -25.17 -7.13
C ASP A 145 0.39 -24.27 -6.17
N GLN A 146 0.11 -23.03 -6.58
CA GLN A 146 -0.69 -22.08 -5.82
C GLN A 146 -2.12 -22.62 -5.59
N SER A 147 -2.53 -23.65 -6.33
CA SER A 147 -3.80 -24.34 -6.09
C SER A 147 -3.81 -25.06 -4.75
N GLU A 148 -2.68 -25.67 -4.33
CA GLU A 148 -2.58 -26.32 -3.02
C GLU A 148 -2.62 -25.28 -1.89
N LEU A 149 -1.79 -24.23 -1.97
CA LEU A 149 -1.78 -23.15 -0.96
C LEU A 149 -3.16 -22.52 -0.82
N SER A 150 -3.82 -22.22 -1.94
CA SER A 150 -5.17 -21.66 -1.94
C SER A 150 -6.17 -22.61 -1.27
N ALA A 151 -6.16 -23.92 -1.59
CA ALA A 151 -7.08 -24.88 -1.00
C ALA A 151 -6.83 -25.07 0.51
N ASP A 152 -5.56 -25.10 0.91
CA ASP A 152 -5.13 -25.22 2.31
C ASP A 152 -5.57 -24.00 3.14
N ILE A 153 -5.40 -22.78 2.61
CA ILE A 153 -5.87 -21.54 3.27
C ILE A 153 -7.41 -21.53 3.39
N GLU A 154 -8.14 -21.95 2.36
CA GLU A 154 -9.61 -22.04 2.42
C GLU A 154 -10.08 -23.05 3.47
N THR A 155 -9.35 -24.16 3.63
CA THR A 155 -9.61 -25.17 4.68
C THR A 155 -9.41 -24.57 6.08
N LEU A 156 -8.34 -23.81 6.28
CA LEU A 156 -8.10 -23.08 7.53
C LEU A 156 -9.21 -22.04 7.80
N ALA A 157 -9.62 -21.30 6.78
CA ALA A 157 -10.69 -20.31 6.89
C ALA A 157 -12.02 -20.97 7.30
N LEU A 158 -12.38 -22.10 6.69
CA LEU A 158 -13.58 -22.86 7.05
C LEU A 158 -13.54 -23.35 8.51
N ALA A 159 -12.38 -23.81 8.98
CA ALA A 159 -12.21 -24.22 10.37
C ALA A 159 -12.50 -23.07 11.35
N TYR A 160 -12.07 -21.84 11.02
CA TYR A 160 -12.40 -20.65 11.80
C TYR A 160 -13.90 -20.33 11.81
N VAL A 161 -14.56 -20.38 10.65
CA VAL A 161 -16.01 -20.17 10.54
C VAL A 161 -16.75 -21.15 11.42
N ALA A 162 -16.47 -22.44 11.27
CA ALA A 162 -17.16 -23.47 12.02
C ALA A 162 -16.94 -23.34 13.55
N LYS A 163 -15.74 -22.94 13.99
CA LYS A 163 -15.50 -22.63 15.41
C LYS A 163 -16.34 -21.44 15.89
N ALA A 164 -16.40 -20.36 15.11
CA ALA A 164 -17.17 -19.17 15.48
C ALA A 164 -18.67 -19.50 15.59
N PHE A 165 -19.20 -20.23 14.61
CA PHE A 165 -20.62 -20.61 14.52
C PHE A 165 -21.07 -21.60 15.61
N ARG A 166 -20.15 -22.31 16.29
CA ARG A 166 -20.46 -23.06 17.51
C ARG A 166 -20.82 -22.16 18.71
N LYS A 167 -20.41 -20.88 18.68
CA LYS A 167 -20.49 -19.95 19.82
C LYS A 167 -21.51 -18.82 19.64
N ILE A 168 -22.01 -18.61 18.43
CA ILE A 168 -22.90 -17.48 18.09
C ILE A 168 -24.22 -17.99 17.54
N LYS A 169 -25.29 -17.24 17.78
CA LYS A 169 -26.58 -17.41 17.10
C LYS A 169 -26.87 -16.13 16.33
N GLU A 170 -27.67 -16.22 15.27
CA GLU A 170 -28.03 -15.07 14.42
C GLU A 170 -28.55 -13.87 15.22
N LYS A 171 -29.37 -14.11 16.25
CA LYS A 171 -29.92 -13.07 17.14
C LYS A 171 -28.86 -12.24 17.88
N ASP A 172 -27.64 -12.76 18.02
CA ASP A 172 -26.52 -12.12 18.72
C ASP A 172 -25.62 -11.33 17.75
N VAL A 173 -25.90 -11.39 16.44
CA VAL A 173 -25.14 -10.72 15.38
C VAL A 173 -25.67 -9.30 15.18
N ILE A 174 -24.75 -8.32 15.14
CA ILE A 174 -25.11 -6.92 14.90
C ILE A 174 -25.53 -6.69 13.44
N GLU A 175 -26.41 -5.72 13.21
CA GLU A 175 -26.96 -5.43 11.88
C GLU A 175 -25.88 -5.23 10.81
N ALA A 176 -24.82 -4.49 11.15
CA ALA A 176 -23.70 -4.23 10.24
C ALA A 176 -23.00 -5.51 9.74
N GLN A 177 -23.09 -6.61 10.50
CA GLN A 177 -22.38 -7.86 10.22
C GLN A 177 -23.29 -8.98 9.68
N LYS A 178 -24.60 -8.71 9.51
CA LYS A 178 -25.55 -9.73 9.03
C LYS A 178 -25.25 -10.27 7.65
N ARG A 179 -24.79 -9.42 6.72
CA ARG A 179 -24.43 -9.85 5.35
C ARG A 179 -23.31 -10.89 5.37
N LEU A 180 -22.26 -10.63 6.14
CA LEU A 180 -21.18 -11.59 6.34
C LEU A 180 -21.72 -12.87 7.01
N TYR A 181 -22.48 -12.75 8.11
CA TYR A 181 -23.02 -13.91 8.82
C TYR A 181 -23.84 -14.83 7.89
N HIS A 182 -24.78 -14.28 7.11
CA HIS A 182 -25.59 -15.09 6.19
C HIS A 182 -24.73 -15.79 5.13
N ARG A 183 -23.77 -15.07 4.54
CA ARG A 183 -22.82 -15.66 3.58
C ARG A 183 -22.03 -16.83 4.19
N LEU A 184 -21.53 -16.66 5.42
CA LEU A 184 -20.77 -17.70 6.11
C LEU A 184 -21.66 -18.90 6.47
N SER A 185 -22.92 -18.66 6.85
CA SER A 185 -23.91 -19.71 7.11
C SER A 185 -24.16 -20.55 5.86
N GLU A 186 -24.39 -19.91 4.70
CA GLU A 186 -24.61 -20.62 3.43
C GLU A 186 -23.41 -21.49 3.02
N ILE A 187 -22.18 -21.01 3.28
CA ILE A 187 -20.97 -21.78 3.01
C ILE A 187 -20.91 -23.00 3.93
N LEU A 188 -21.19 -22.83 5.22
CA LEU A 188 -21.16 -23.91 6.20
C LEU A 188 -22.22 -24.98 5.90
N ASP A 189 -23.43 -24.59 5.49
CA ASP A 189 -24.51 -25.52 5.15
C ASP A 189 -24.18 -26.38 3.93
N ARG A 190 -23.41 -25.85 2.97
CA ARG A 190 -22.99 -26.57 1.76
C ARG A 190 -21.84 -27.54 2.02
N GLN A 191 -21.04 -27.30 3.06
CA GLN A 191 -19.90 -28.14 3.39
C GLN A 191 -20.28 -29.13 4.50
N LYS A 192 -20.26 -30.43 4.20
CA LYS A 192 -20.35 -31.45 5.26
C LYS A 192 -19.18 -31.20 6.22
N THR A 193 -19.47 -30.75 7.44
CA THR A 193 -18.45 -30.45 8.45
C THR A 193 -17.69 -31.73 8.80
N ALA A 194 -16.62 -32.01 8.06
CA ALA A 194 -15.64 -33.03 8.42
C ALA A 194 -14.91 -32.61 9.70
N ASP A 195 -14.29 -33.58 10.35
CA ASP A 195 -13.61 -33.42 11.64
C ASP A 195 -12.65 -32.22 11.63
N ILE A 196 -13.07 -31.10 12.22
CA ILE A 196 -12.30 -29.86 12.22
C ILE A 196 -11.13 -30.07 13.16
N GLN A 197 -9.98 -30.40 12.58
CA GLN A 197 -8.69 -30.39 13.28
C GLN A 197 -8.48 -29.01 13.93
N ASP A 198 -7.76 -28.99 15.04
CA ASP A 198 -7.44 -27.74 15.74
C ASP A 198 -6.82 -26.74 14.76
N MET A 199 -7.42 -25.55 14.62
CA MET A 199 -6.95 -24.54 13.66
C MET A 199 -5.51 -24.12 13.95
N GLN A 200 -5.04 -24.22 15.20
CA GLN A 200 -3.66 -23.93 15.54
C GLN A 200 -2.70 -24.97 14.94
N ILE A 201 -3.11 -26.24 14.87
CA ILE A 201 -2.35 -27.30 14.21
C ILE A 201 -2.30 -27.03 12.71
N ILE A 202 -3.45 -26.72 12.08
CA ILE A 202 -3.52 -26.39 10.65
C ILE A 202 -2.63 -25.16 10.37
N PHE A 203 -2.81 -24.07 11.11
CA PHE A 203 -2.02 -22.84 10.97
C PHE A 203 -0.52 -23.10 11.08
N ASN A 204 -0.05 -23.81 12.13
CA ASN A 204 1.37 -24.11 12.31
C ASN A 204 1.94 -25.00 11.19
N ARG A 205 1.12 -25.93 10.68
CA ARG A 205 1.48 -26.77 9.53
C ARG A 205 1.62 -25.94 8.27
N LEU A 206 0.65 -25.08 7.96
CA LEU A 206 0.69 -24.20 6.78
C LEU A 206 1.85 -23.23 6.86
N ARG A 207 2.11 -22.64 8.03
CA ARG A 207 3.24 -21.74 8.25
C ARG A 207 4.59 -22.41 8.00
N SER A 208 4.71 -23.68 8.38
CA SER A 208 5.91 -24.48 8.12
C SER A 208 6.02 -24.92 6.65
N LYS A 209 4.89 -25.21 5.99
CA LYS A 209 4.82 -25.67 4.59
C LYS A 209 5.04 -24.52 3.60
N TYR A 210 4.53 -23.33 3.92
CA TYR A 210 4.47 -22.14 3.06
C TYR A 210 4.97 -20.89 3.79
N PRO A 211 6.27 -20.80 4.09
CA PRO A 211 6.84 -19.63 4.79
C PRO A 211 6.64 -18.30 4.03
N GLU A 212 6.50 -18.35 2.71
CA GLU A 212 6.18 -17.20 1.86
C GLU A 212 4.77 -16.63 2.11
N ALA A 213 3.84 -17.45 2.63
CA ALA A 213 2.47 -17.04 2.94
C ALA A 213 2.29 -16.48 4.37
N GLU A 214 3.38 -16.21 5.10
CA GLU A 214 3.36 -15.75 6.50
C GLU A 214 2.40 -14.56 6.71
N SER A 215 2.42 -13.57 5.81
CA SER A 215 1.57 -12.38 5.89
C SER A 215 0.08 -12.70 5.75
N GLU A 216 -0.28 -13.57 4.80
CA GLU A 216 -1.66 -14.02 4.56
C GLU A 216 -2.17 -14.81 5.75
N LEU A 217 -1.39 -15.80 6.19
CA LEU A 217 -1.72 -16.65 7.33
C LEU A 217 -1.85 -15.83 8.62
N THR A 218 -0.93 -14.91 8.89
CA THR A 218 -0.92 -14.10 10.11
C THR A 218 -2.15 -13.21 10.20
N ILE A 219 -2.51 -12.52 9.11
CA ILE A 219 -3.68 -11.62 9.11
C ILE A 219 -4.97 -12.43 9.15
N LEU A 220 -5.06 -13.53 8.39
CA LEU A 220 -6.19 -14.44 8.48
C LEU A 220 -6.38 -14.94 9.92
N ASN A 221 -5.32 -15.41 10.56
CA ASN A 221 -5.35 -15.89 11.94
C ASN A 221 -5.81 -14.79 12.91
N ARG A 222 -5.26 -13.58 12.77
CA ARG A 222 -5.61 -12.42 13.62
C ARG A 222 -7.08 -12.02 13.48
N CYS A 223 -7.60 -11.98 12.26
CA CYS A 223 -8.97 -11.59 11.98
C CYS A 223 -9.98 -12.70 12.31
N ALA A 224 -9.72 -13.90 11.80
CA ALA A 224 -10.66 -15.02 11.88
C ALA A 224 -10.76 -15.64 13.28
N SER A 225 -9.71 -15.52 14.12
CA SER A 225 -9.77 -15.96 15.53
C SER A 225 -10.77 -15.14 16.36
N GLU A 226 -10.99 -13.88 15.99
CA GLU A 226 -11.92 -12.94 16.63
C GLU A 226 -13.28 -12.84 15.92
N LEU A 227 -13.52 -13.66 14.88
CA LEU A 227 -14.72 -13.61 14.04
C LEU A 227 -16.03 -13.53 14.84
N ALA A 228 -16.19 -14.38 15.87
CA ALA A 228 -17.39 -14.37 16.71
C ALA A 228 -17.56 -13.05 17.48
N GLN A 229 -16.47 -12.45 17.97
CA GLN A 229 -16.53 -11.18 18.69
C GLN A 229 -16.86 -10.03 17.74
N VAL A 230 -16.29 -10.02 16.54
CA VAL A 230 -16.58 -9.03 15.49
C VAL A 230 -18.05 -9.11 15.06
N LEU A 231 -18.56 -10.31 14.77
CA LEU A 231 -19.96 -10.52 14.36
C LEU A 231 -20.95 -10.03 15.44
N CYS A 232 -20.57 -10.13 16.72
CA CYS A 232 -21.35 -9.63 17.85
C CYS A 232 -21.06 -8.16 18.22
N GLY A 233 -20.23 -7.44 17.45
CA GLY A 233 -19.89 -6.03 17.71
C GLY A 233 -19.03 -5.76 18.95
N LYS A 234 -18.36 -6.79 19.47
CA LYS A 234 -17.51 -6.69 20.68
C LYS A 234 -16.08 -6.31 20.38
N VAL A 235 -15.62 -6.55 19.14
CA VAL A 235 -14.28 -6.20 18.66
C VAL A 235 -14.42 -5.37 17.38
N ASN A 236 -13.66 -4.29 17.29
CA ASN A 236 -13.59 -3.46 16.11
C ASN A 236 -12.71 -4.12 15.04
N PRO A 237 -13.25 -4.49 13.86
CA PRO A 237 -12.49 -5.19 12.83
C PRO A 237 -11.36 -4.33 12.21
N LEU A 238 -11.48 -3.00 12.24
CA LEU A 238 -10.43 -2.11 11.75
C LEU A 238 -9.16 -2.20 12.60
N GLU A 239 -9.27 -2.43 13.91
CA GLU A 239 -8.12 -2.61 14.80
C GLU A 239 -7.41 -3.95 14.56
N LEU A 240 -8.14 -4.96 14.06
CA LEU A 240 -7.56 -6.24 13.65
C LEU A 240 -6.86 -6.14 12.29
N LEU A 241 -7.41 -5.36 11.35
CA LEU A 241 -6.83 -5.23 10.02
C LEU A 241 -5.67 -4.21 10.00
N PHE A 242 -5.84 -3.09 10.68
CA PHE A 242 -4.91 -1.95 10.74
C PHE A 242 -4.63 -1.55 12.20
N PRO A 243 -3.92 -2.39 12.97
CA PRO A 243 -3.53 -2.00 14.33
C PRO A 243 -2.69 -0.71 14.28
N GLU A 244 -2.97 0.26 15.17
CA GLU A 244 -2.28 1.57 15.17
C GLU A 244 -0.75 1.45 15.24
N ALA A 245 -0.25 0.39 15.88
CA ALA A 245 1.17 0.09 15.99
C ALA A 245 1.80 -0.55 14.73
N ASP A 246 1.01 -1.05 13.77
CA ASP A 246 1.51 -1.84 12.65
C ASP A 246 0.60 -1.83 11.39
N ILE A 247 0.43 -0.66 10.77
CA ILE A 247 -0.12 -0.53 9.41
C ILE A 247 0.74 -1.30 8.38
N SER A 248 2.01 -1.56 8.70
CA SER A 248 2.93 -2.28 7.81
C SER A 248 2.51 -3.73 7.57
N SER A 249 1.82 -4.36 8.52
CA SER A 249 1.28 -5.72 8.34
C SER A 249 0.31 -5.81 7.17
N ALA A 250 -0.68 -4.91 7.09
CA ALA A 250 -1.59 -4.83 5.96
C ALA A 250 -0.87 -4.44 4.66
N ALA A 251 0.13 -3.54 4.74
CA ALA A 251 0.94 -3.19 3.57
C ALA A 251 1.67 -4.41 2.99
N LYS A 252 2.30 -5.24 3.83
CA LYS A 252 2.99 -6.47 3.41
C LYS A 252 2.05 -7.48 2.76
N LEU A 253 0.81 -7.58 3.24
CA LEU A 253 -0.21 -8.41 2.58
C LEU A 253 -0.45 -7.93 1.15
N TYR A 254 -0.73 -6.64 0.97
CA TYR A 254 -1.04 -6.09 -0.35
C TYR A 254 0.17 -5.93 -1.28
N GLU A 255 1.41 -5.95 -0.75
CA GLU A 255 2.63 -5.68 -1.51
C GLU A 255 3.39 -6.96 -1.87
N ASP A 256 3.70 -7.80 -0.87
CA ASP A 256 4.71 -8.87 -0.98
C ASP A 256 4.15 -10.29 -0.86
N SER A 257 2.88 -10.44 -0.47
CA SER A 257 2.30 -11.77 -0.30
C SER A 257 2.20 -12.53 -1.64
N PRO A 258 2.21 -13.87 -1.64
CA PRO A 258 2.09 -14.66 -2.86
C PRO A 258 0.92 -14.25 -3.76
N ALA A 259 -0.28 -14.04 -3.18
CA ALA A 259 -1.47 -13.69 -3.96
C ALA A 259 -1.41 -12.27 -4.53
N PHE A 260 -0.99 -11.28 -3.74
CA PHE A 260 -1.02 -9.88 -4.16
C PHE A 260 0.25 -9.43 -4.88
N GLY A 261 1.43 -9.88 -4.43
CA GLY A 261 2.72 -9.53 -5.02
C GLY A 261 2.84 -9.99 -6.48
N SER A 262 2.40 -11.22 -6.79
CA SER A 262 2.34 -11.72 -8.17
C SER A 262 1.47 -10.82 -9.06
N MET A 263 0.33 -10.36 -8.55
CA MET A 263 -0.58 -9.47 -9.26
C MET A 263 -0.02 -8.05 -9.41
N ASN A 264 0.68 -7.54 -8.40
CA ASN A 264 1.38 -6.25 -8.48
C ASN A 264 2.50 -6.27 -9.52
N LEU A 265 3.18 -7.40 -9.72
CA LEU A 265 4.17 -7.55 -10.80
C LEU A 265 3.51 -7.49 -12.18
N LEU A 266 2.33 -8.10 -12.35
CA LEU A 266 1.54 -7.97 -13.57
C LEU A 266 1.11 -6.52 -13.78
N LEU A 267 0.55 -5.88 -12.75
CA LEU A 267 0.15 -4.48 -12.77
C LEU A 267 1.32 -3.56 -13.16
N ARG A 268 2.49 -3.77 -12.55
CA ARG A 268 3.74 -3.07 -12.87
C ARG A 268 4.09 -3.21 -14.34
N ASN A 269 4.04 -4.42 -14.89
CA ASN A 269 4.35 -4.65 -16.29
C ASN A 269 3.32 -3.98 -17.22
N THR A 270 2.03 -4.03 -16.90
CA THR A 270 0.97 -3.35 -17.64
C THR A 270 1.18 -1.83 -17.65
N VAL A 271 1.48 -1.24 -16.49
CA VAL A 271 1.79 0.19 -16.37
C VAL A 271 3.03 0.54 -17.18
N ARG A 272 4.10 -0.26 -17.09
CA ARG A 272 5.33 -0.06 -17.88
C ARG A 272 5.03 -0.05 -19.39
N THR A 273 4.20 -0.96 -19.87
CA THR A 273 3.79 -1.03 -21.29
C THR A 273 2.90 0.15 -21.68
N ALA A 274 1.98 0.58 -20.82
CA ALA A 274 1.15 1.76 -21.08
C ALA A 274 2.03 3.03 -21.16
N VAL A 275 2.95 3.17 -20.21
CA VAL A 275 3.92 4.25 -20.14
C VAL A 275 4.81 4.26 -21.39
N SER A 276 5.33 3.12 -21.85
CA SER A 276 6.24 3.07 -23.02
C SER A 276 5.60 3.52 -24.34
N LYS A 277 4.25 3.54 -24.43
CA LYS A 277 3.53 4.06 -25.61
C LYS A 277 3.49 5.59 -25.67
N ILE A 278 3.79 6.25 -24.56
CA ILE A 278 3.89 7.71 -24.51
C ILE A 278 5.30 8.09 -24.99
N ALA A 279 5.43 9.09 -25.85
CA ALA A 279 6.72 9.50 -26.40
C ALA A 279 7.69 9.98 -25.29
N PRO A 280 9.00 9.74 -25.41
CA PRO A 280 10.00 10.36 -24.54
C PRO A 280 9.86 11.90 -24.54
N GLY A 281 9.99 12.53 -23.37
CA GLY A 281 9.82 13.99 -23.22
C GLY A 281 8.38 14.50 -23.19
N GLN A 282 7.39 13.64 -23.48
CA GLN A 282 5.99 13.99 -23.28
C GLN A 282 5.62 13.79 -21.81
N ALA A 283 5.02 14.83 -21.21
CA ALA A 283 4.51 14.77 -19.85
C ALA A 283 3.48 13.64 -19.69
N ILE A 284 3.59 12.88 -18.60
CA ILE A 284 2.62 11.84 -18.22
C ILE A 284 1.97 12.17 -16.88
N ARG A 285 0.64 12.09 -16.83
CA ARG A 285 -0.13 12.19 -15.60
C ARG A 285 -0.82 10.87 -15.27
N ILE A 286 -0.44 10.27 -14.15
CA ILE A 286 -1.08 9.07 -13.60
C ILE A 286 -1.83 9.47 -12.33
N LEU A 287 -3.06 8.98 -12.17
CA LEU A 287 -3.81 9.08 -10.92
C LEU A 287 -4.13 7.68 -10.41
N GLU A 288 -3.82 7.41 -9.15
CA GLU A 288 -4.17 6.15 -8.48
C GLU A 288 -5.34 6.39 -7.51
N ILE A 289 -6.44 5.68 -7.73
CA ILE A 289 -7.65 5.69 -6.90
C ILE A 289 -7.47 4.68 -5.77
N GLY A 290 -7.68 5.11 -4.52
CA GLY A 290 -7.63 4.23 -3.34
C GLY A 290 -6.30 3.49 -3.20
N ALA A 291 -5.21 4.22 -3.30
CA ALA A 291 -3.86 3.69 -3.25
C ALA A 291 -3.49 3.08 -1.87
N GLY A 292 -4.26 3.40 -0.81
CA GLY A 292 -4.14 2.78 0.50
C GLY A 292 -2.73 2.85 1.09
N THR A 293 -2.15 1.70 1.42
CA THR A 293 -0.78 1.58 1.96
C THR A 293 0.31 1.78 0.91
N GLY A 294 -0.06 1.90 -0.37
CA GLY A 294 0.84 2.11 -1.50
C GLY A 294 1.54 0.84 -1.99
N GLY A 295 0.94 -0.34 -1.82
CA GLY A 295 1.50 -1.60 -2.32
C GLY A 295 1.72 -1.57 -3.83
N ALA A 296 0.67 -1.27 -4.60
CA ALA A 296 0.78 -1.06 -6.05
C ALA A 296 1.71 0.12 -6.39
N THR A 297 1.55 1.25 -5.70
CA THR A 297 2.38 2.45 -5.85
C THR A 297 3.88 2.15 -5.79
N ALA A 298 4.33 1.32 -4.84
CA ALA A 298 5.74 0.98 -4.63
C ALA A 298 6.39 0.33 -5.86
N HIS A 299 5.61 -0.40 -6.66
CA HIS A 299 6.09 -1.00 -7.91
C HIS A 299 6.05 -0.04 -9.11
N ILE A 300 5.23 1.01 -9.05
CA ILE A 300 5.00 1.92 -10.18
C ILE A 300 5.93 3.12 -10.17
N LEU A 301 6.18 3.72 -9.02
CA LEU A 301 7.05 4.90 -8.93
C LEU A 301 8.46 4.67 -9.52
N PRO A 302 9.11 3.50 -9.36
CA PRO A 302 10.39 3.24 -10.02
C PRO A 302 10.34 3.27 -11.56
N ILE A 303 9.19 2.91 -12.17
CA ILE A 303 9.01 2.99 -13.63
C ILE A 303 9.01 4.45 -14.09
N LEU A 304 8.34 5.32 -13.34
CA LEU A 304 8.29 6.75 -13.67
C LEU A 304 9.62 7.44 -13.39
N ALA A 305 10.30 7.06 -12.31
CA ALA A 305 11.62 7.58 -12.00
C ALA A 305 12.68 7.22 -13.06
N SER A 306 12.62 6.01 -13.63
CA SER A 306 13.55 5.59 -14.68
C SER A 306 13.26 6.23 -16.04
N ARG A 307 12.03 6.70 -16.25
CA ARG A 307 11.60 7.36 -17.50
C ARG A 307 12.16 8.78 -17.66
N ALA A 308 12.56 9.47 -16.59
CA ALA A 308 12.81 10.90 -16.66
C ALA A 308 14.06 11.37 -15.92
N SER A 309 14.76 12.31 -16.55
CA SER A 309 15.60 13.34 -15.92
C SER A 309 14.77 14.32 -15.04
N GLY A 310 13.71 13.84 -14.38
CA GLY A 310 13.06 14.48 -13.22
C GLY A 310 11.74 15.25 -13.45
N SER A 311 11.41 15.73 -14.65
CA SER A 311 10.36 16.76 -14.81
C SER A 311 9.06 16.36 -15.51
N ASP A 312 9.03 15.25 -16.24
CA ASP A 312 7.94 14.98 -17.20
C ASP A 312 6.88 13.99 -16.67
N ALA A 313 6.85 13.76 -15.35
CA ALA A 313 5.87 12.87 -14.73
C ALA A 313 5.13 13.59 -13.61
N GLU A 314 3.86 13.27 -13.47
CA GLU A 314 3.03 13.59 -12.32
C GLU A 314 2.28 12.33 -11.87
N TYR A 315 2.50 11.92 -10.63
CA TYR A 315 1.80 10.79 -10.03
C TYR A 315 0.90 11.29 -8.91
N ILE A 316 -0.41 11.21 -9.09
CA ILE A 316 -1.40 11.67 -8.13
C ILE A 316 -1.84 10.47 -7.29
N PHE A 317 -1.21 10.33 -6.12
CA PHE A 317 -1.58 9.36 -5.11
C PHE A 317 -2.87 9.82 -4.41
N THR A 318 -3.92 9.01 -4.46
CA THR A 318 -5.18 9.32 -3.78
C THR A 318 -5.71 8.19 -2.93
N ASP A 319 -6.36 8.56 -1.82
CA ASP A 319 -7.13 7.66 -0.98
C ASP A 319 -8.29 8.43 -0.34
N ILE A 320 -9.34 7.73 0.10
CA ILE A 320 -10.42 8.37 0.87
C ILE A 320 -9.95 8.75 2.29
N GLY A 321 -9.05 7.96 2.86
CA GLY A 321 -8.47 8.17 4.18
C GLY A 321 -7.24 9.08 4.14
N SER A 322 -7.33 10.24 4.80
CA SER A 322 -6.19 11.18 4.89
C SER A 322 -4.96 10.56 5.57
N LEU A 323 -5.15 9.61 6.49
CA LEU A 323 -4.06 8.87 7.14
C LEU A 323 -3.16 8.15 6.11
N PHE A 324 -3.75 7.49 5.12
CA PHE A 324 -3.03 6.80 4.06
C PHE A 324 -2.21 7.76 3.21
N THR A 325 -2.79 8.90 2.83
CA THR A 325 -2.05 9.92 2.07
C THR A 325 -0.88 10.52 2.84
N ALA A 326 -1.03 10.69 4.17
CA ALA A 326 0.06 11.17 5.03
C ALA A 326 1.19 10.14 5.14
N LYS A 327 0.85 8.86 5.37
CA LYS A 327 1.80 7.76 5.43
C LYS A 327 2.52 7.52 4.10
N ALA A 328 1.80 7.61 2.99
CA ALA A 328 2.38 7.53 1.66
C ALA A 328 3.37 8.66 1.41
N LYS A 329 3.10 9.88 1.89
CA LYS A 329 4.05 11.00 1.80
C LYS A 329 5.33 10.78 2.59
N GLU A 330 5.24 10.18 3.77
CA GLU A 330 6.42 9.75 4.54
C GLU A 330 7.22 8.69 3.76
N ARG A 331 6.52 7.71 3.17
CA ARG A 331 7.12 6.57 2.47
C ARG A 331 7.76 6.92 1.12
N PHE A 332 7.07 7.72 0.31
CA PHE A 332 7.42 8.01 -1.09
C PHE A 332 7.90 9.46 -1.30
N GLY A 333 8.22 10.18 -0.23
CA GLY A 333 8.68 11.57 -0.29
C GLY A 333 9.97 11.79 -1.10
N MET A 334 10.72 10.72 -1.38
CA MET A 334 11.89 10.75 -2.27
C MET A 334 11.54 10.96 -3.75
N TYR A 335 10.28 10.74 -4.15
CA TYR A 335 9.82 10.93 -5.53
C TYR A 335 9.16 12.32 -5.68
N PRO A 336 9.87 13.32 -6.24
CA PRO A 336 9.41 14.71 -6.25
C PRO A 336 8.21 14.96 -7.17
N PHE A 337 7.90 14.02 -8.06
CA PHE A 337 6.75 14.05 -8.98
C PHE A 337 5.46 13.52 -8.37
N VAL A 338 5.49 12.99 -7.13
CA VAL A 338 4.28 12.50 -6.47
C VAL A 338 3.51 13.65 -5.83
N ARG A 339 2.19 13.63 -6.00
CA ARG A 339 1.22 14.53 -5.39
C ARG A 339 0.26 13.70 -4.56
N TYR A 340 -0.06 14.16 -3.35
CA TYR A 340 -0.92 13.43 -2.42
C TYR A 340 -2.20 14.22 -2.21
N LYS A 341 -3.34 13.57 -2.43
CA LYS A 341 -4.65 14.22 -2.31
C LYS A 341 -5.73 13.22 -1.94
N THR A 342 -6.72 13.61 -1.15
CA THR A 342 -7.86 12.72 -0.87
C THR A 342 -8.82 12.67 -2.05
N LEU A 343 -9.35 11.49 -2.34
CA LEU A 343 -10.39 11.27 -3.37
C LEU A 343 -11.40 10.24 -2.86
N ASN A 344 -12.66 10.65 -2.80
CA ASN A 344 -13.79 9.73 -2.73
C ASN A 344 -14.33 9.53 -4.15
N ILE A 345 -14.08 8.37 -4.74
CA ILE A 345 -14.52 8.07 -6.11
C ILE A 345 -16.05 7.92 -6.22
N GLU A 346 -16.77 7.76 -5.11
CA GLU A 346 -18.24 7.76 -5.09
C GLU A 346 -18.83 9.18 -5.29
N GLN A 347 -18.00 10.22 -5.21
CA GLN A 347 -18.40 11.61 -5.43
C GLN A 347 -17.74 12.17 -6.69
N GLU A 348 -18.36 13.20 -7.28
CA GLU A 348 -17.84 13.83 -8.48
C GLU A 348 -16.41 14.35 -8.27
N PRO A 349 -15.42 13.90 -9.07
CA PRO A 349 -14.02 14.29 -8.85
C PRO A 349 -13.75 15.79 -9.04
N ALA A 350 -14.50 16.46 -9.93
CA ALA A 350 -14.37 17.89 -10.18
C ALA A 350 -14.63 18.74 -8.93
N LEU A 351 -15.67 18.39 -8.17
CA LEU A 351 -16.03 19.06 -6.91
C LEU A 351 -14.99 18.84 -5.81
N GLN A 352 -14.16 17.81 -5.95
CA GLN A 352 -13.03 17.52 -5.06
C GLN A 352 -11.73 18.18 -5.55
N GLY A 353 -11.79 19.00 -6.61
CA GLY A 353 -10.68 19.78 -7.16
C GLY A 353 -9.77 18.99 -8.11
N PHE A 354 -10.26 17.91 -8.71
CA PHE A 354 -9.54 17.18 -9.76
C PHE A 354 -9.99 17.72 -11.12
N THR A 355 -9.03 18.04 -11.98
CA THR A 355 -9.34 18.50 -13.34
C THR A 355 -9.88 17.32 -14.16
N PRO A 356 -11.11 17.42 -14.71
CA PRO A 356 -11.64 16.38 -15.59
C PRO A 356 -10.75 16.18 -16.82
N HIS A 357 -10.77 14.98 -17.38
CA HIS A 357 -10.11 14.61 -18.64
C HIS A 357 -8.63 14.96 -18.71
N SER A 358 -7.91 14.80 -17.59
CA SER A 358 -6.55 15.30 -17.46
C SER A 358 -5.50 14.21 -17.28
N CYS A 359 -5.89 12.98 -16.93
CA CYS A 359 -4.96 11.88 -16.69
C CYS A 359 -4.79 11.03 -17.94
N ASP A 360 -3.54 10.64 -18.23
CA ASP A 360 -3.19 9.63 -19.23
C ASP A 360 -3.56 8.23 -18.76
N ILE A 361 -3.31 7.96 -17.48
CA ILE A 361 -3.56 6.68 -16.84
C ILE A 361 -4.33 6.93 -15.55
N VAL A 362 -5.42 6.20 -15.37
CA VAL A 362 -6.10 6.07 -14.08
C VAL A 362 -5.89 4.64 -13.63
N LEU A 363 -5.37 4.46 -12.43
CA LEU A 363 -5.10 3.19 -11.80
C LEU A 363 -6.07 2.95 -10.65
N ALA A 364 -6.61 1.75 -10.53
CA ALA A 364 -7.36 1.34 -9.37
C ALA A 364 -7.05 -0.12 -9.04
N ALA A 365 -6.37 -0.35 -7.91
CA ALA A 365 -5.99 -1.67 -7.43
C ALA A 365 -6.81 -2.03 -6.18
N ASN A 366 -7.67 -3.04 -6.30
CA ASN A 366 -8.49 -3.60 -5.22
C ASN A 366 -9.29 -2.56 -4.44
N VAL A 367 -10.02 -1.69 -5.15
CA VAL A 367 -10.74 -0.55 -4.54
C VAL A 367 -12.15 -0.37 -5.08
N LEU A 368 -12.40 -0.55 -6.37
CA LEU A 368 -13.67 -0.11 -6.97
C LEU A 368 -14.84 -0.98 -6.49
N HIS A 369 -14.56 -2.25 -6.14
CA HIS A 369 -15.55 -3.14 -5.54
C HIS A 369 -16.10 -2.61 -4.19
N ALA A 370 -15.37 -1.76 -3.48
CA ALA A 370 -15.75 -1.19 -2.18
C ALA A 370 -16.63 0.08 -2.29
N THR A 371 -17.30 0.28 -3.43
CA THR A 371 -18.20 1.40 -3.69
C THR A 371 -19.66 0.96 -3.72
N LYS A 372 -20.60 1.90 -3.50
CA LYS A 372 -22.05 1.60 -3.48
C LYS A 372 -22.62 1.25 -4.85
N ASP A 373 -22.19 1.96 -5.89
CA ASP A 373 -22.67 1.81 -7.26
C ASP A 373 -21.47 1.78 -8.23
N MET A 374 -21.31 0.65 -8.92
CA MET A 374 -20.18 0.44 -9.80
C MET A 374 -20.26 1.30 -11.07
N ARG A 375 -21.46 1.55 -11.60
CA ARG A 375 -21.66 2.35 -12.82
C ARG A 375 -21.29 3.80 -12.57
N GLN A 376 -21.74 4.37 -11.46
CA GLN A 376 -21.35 5.72 -11.05
C GLN A 376 -19.84 5.81 -10.81
N THR A 377 -19.27 4.83 -10.12
CA THR A 377 -17.82 4.77 -9.83
C THR A 377 -16.98 4.76 -11.11
N LEU A 378 -17.34 3.93 -12.08
CA LEU A 378 -16.66 3.87 -13.38
C LEU A 378 -16.85 5.15 -14.19
N ASN A 379 -18.03 5.78 -14.14
CA ASN A 379 -18.25 7.09 -14.77
C ASN A 379 -17.32 8.16 -14.17
N HIS A 380 -17.17 8.20 -12.85
CA HIS A 380 -16.24 9.14 -12.20
C HIS A 380 -14.77 8.84 -12.56
N ALA A 381 -14.37 7.56 -12.63
CA ALA A 381 -13.04 7.19 -13.10
C ALA A 381 -12.80 7.60 -14.56
N LYS A 382 -13.81 7.45 -15.43
CA LYS A 382 -13.78 7.88 -16.83
C LYS A 382 -13.67 9.41 -16.96
N LEU A 383 -14.33 10.18 -16.10
CA LEU A 383 -14.21 11.64 -16.06
C LEU A 383 -12.79 12.12 -15.73
N LEU A 384 -11.95 11.31 -15.07
CA LEU A 384 -10.56 11.65 -14.79
C LEU A 384 -9.65 11.41 -16.01
N LEU A 385 -10.03 10.51 -16.92
CA LEU A 385 -9.27 10.13 -18.10
C LEU A 385 -9.45 11.13 -19.25
N ARG A 386 -8.33 11.55 -19.85
CA ARG A 386 -8.36 12.27 -21.13
C ARG A 386 -8.85 11.35 -22.26
N PRO A 387 -9.32 11.89 -23.40
CA PRO A 387 -9.60 11.08 -24.58
C PRO A 387 -8.37 10.25 -25.00
N GLY A 388 -8.56 8.93 -25.14
CA GLY A 388 -7.48 7.98 -25.43
C GLY A 388 -6.62 7.58 -24.22
N GLY A 389 -6.94 8.07 -23.01
CA GLY A 389 -6.34 7.62 -21.77
C GLY A 389 -6.74 6.17 -21.42
N VAL A 390 -5.99 5.54 -20.52
CA VAL A 390 -6.15 4.13 -20.17
C VAL A 390 -6.54 3.98 -18.71
N LEU A 391 -7.62 3.24 -18.46
CA LEU A 391 -7.95 2.71 -17.13
C LEU A 391 -7.20 1.39 -16.93
N ILE A 392 -6.44 1.27 -15.85
CA ILE A 392 -5.80 0.01 -15.45
C ILE A 392 -6.46 -0.44 -14.14
N LEU A 393 -7.08 -1.62 -14.17
CA LEU A 393 -7.76 -2.22 -13.03
C LEU A 393 -7.03 -3.49 -12.57
N LEU A 394 -6.85 -3.61 -11.26
CA LEU A 394 -6.49 -4.86 -10.60
C LEU A 394 -7.60 -5.21 -9.60
N GLU A 395 -8.31 -6.31 -9.81
CA GLU A 395 -9.47 -6.65 -8.99
C GLU A 395 -9.58 -8.16 -8.70
N GLY A 396 -10.17 -8.48 -7.55
CA GLY A 396 -10.61 -9.84 -7.25
C GLY A 396 -11.81 -10.21 -8.13
N THR A 397 -11.76 -11.37 -8.78
CA THR A 397 -12.78 -11.75 -9.78
C THR A 397 -13.73 -12.86 -9.31
N ALA A 398 -13.50 -13.40 -8.13
CA ALA A 398 -14.35 -14.42 -7.52
C ALA A 398 -14.30 -14.30 -5.99
N PRO A 399 -15.40 -14.61 -5.29
CA PRO A 399 -15.40 -14.67 -3.84
C PRO A 399 -14.44 -15.75 -3.32
N ARG A 400 -13.70 -15.44 -2.25
CA ARG A 400 -12.80 -16.37 -1.54
C ARG A 400 -13.09 -16.28 -0.05
N LEU A 401 -13.28 -17.41 0.61
CA LEU A 401 -13.74 -17.40 2.00
C LEU A 401 -12.69 -16.76 2.91
N TRP A 402 -11.41 -17.08 2.72
CA TRP A 402 -10.35 -16.46 3.52
C TRP A 402 -10.28 -14.93 3.39
N LEU A 403 -10.62 -14.37 2.21
CA LEU A 403 -10.72 -12.92 2.03
C LEU A 403 -11.95 -12.34 2.75
N ASP A 404 -13.07 -13.06 2.77
CA ASP A 404 -14.26 -12.66 3.54
C ASP A 404 -13.99 -12.60 5.05
N LEU A 405 -13.09 -13.44 5.56
CA LEU A 405 -12.68 -13.43 6.97
C LEU A 405 -11.69 -12.33 7.32
N ILE A 406 -11.25 -11.54 6.34
CA ILE A 406 -10.36 -10.39 6.53
C ILE A 406 -11.12 -9.11 6.16
N PHE A 407 -11.49 -8.98 4.89
CA PHE A 407 -12.11 -7.78 4.33
C PHE A 407 -13.63 -7.79 4.48
N GLY A 408 -14.26 -8.96 4.49
CA GLY A 408 -15.69 -9.07 4.80
C GLY A 408 -16.04 -8.62 6.22
N LEU A 409 -15.06 -8.41 7.10
CA LEU A 409 -15.30 -7.85 8.43
C LEU A 409 -15.57 -6.34 8.42
N ILE A 410 -15.17 -5.61 7.38
CA ILE A 410 -15.26 -4.15 7.32
C ILE A 410 -16.43 -3.68 6.45
N ASP A 411 -17.03 -2.55 6.84
CA ASP A 411 -18.22 -1.99 6.17
C ASP A 411 -18.02 -1.76 4.66
N GLY A 412 -16.79 -1.41 4.25
CA GLY A 412 -16.45 -1.16 2.84
C GLY A 412 -16.77 -2.33 1.91
N TRP A 413 -16.62 -3.57 2.38
CA TRP A 413 -16.89 -4.78 1.59
C TRP A 413 -18.38 -4.96 1.28
N TRP A 414 -19.25 -4.38 2.11
CA TRP A 414 -20.70 -4.55 2.03
C TRP A 414 -21.44 -3.30 1.60
N LYS A 415 -20.74 -2.27 1.12
CA LYS A 415 -21.35 -1.01 0.69
C LYS A 415 -22.29 -1.13 -0.50
N PHE A 416 -22.09 -2.11 -1.37
CA PHE A 416 -22.81 -2.23 -2.64
C PHE A 416 -24.34 -2.24 -2.47
N SER A 417 -25.02 -1.55 -3.38
CA SER A 417 -26.49 -1.40 -3.45
C SER A 417 -27.06 -1.56 -4.87
N ASP A 418 -26.21 -1.75 -5.87
CA ASP A 418 -26.54 -2.09 -7.26
C ASP A 418 -26.79 -3.60 -7.40
N TYR A 419 -27.85 -4.07 -6.74
CA TYR A 419 -28.14 -5.51 -6.60
C TYR A 419 -28.45 -6.23 -7.91
N ASP A 420 -28.83 -5.50 -8.97
CA ASP A 420 -28.96 -6.03 -10.32
C ASP A 420 -27.62 -6.55 -10.87
N LEU A 421 -26.51 -5.89 -10.47
CA LEU A 421 -25.16 -6.24 -10.86
C LEU A 421 -24.46 -7.12 -9.81
N ARG A 422 -24.56 -6.71 -8.54
CA ARG A 422 -23.93 -7.31 -7.35
C ARG A 422 -25.00 -7.79 -6.37
N PRO A 423 -25.63 -8.94 -6.62
CA PRO A 423 -26.77 -9.40 -5.82
C PRO A 423 -26.40 -9.77 -4.38
N SER A 424 -25.18 -10.28 -4.17
CA SER A 424 -24.78 -10.84 -2.86
C SER A 424 -23.30 -10.70 -2.50
N HIS A 425 -22.45 -10.15 -3.38
CA HIS A 425 -21.02 -10.03 -3.15
C HIS A 425 -20.45 -8.80 -3.87
N PRO A 426 -19.43 -8.08 -3.31
CA PRO A 426 -18.88 -6.88 -3.93
C PRO A 426 -18.09 -7.14 -5.22
N LEU A 427 -17.54 -8.34 -5.37
CA LEU A 427 -16.69 -8.72 -6.51
C LEU A 427 -17.51 -9.11 -7.75
N LEU A 428 -16.98 -8.74 -8.92
CA LEU A 428 -17.53 -9.11 -10.22
C LEU A 428 -16.66 -10.16 -10.90
N SER A 429 -17.29 -11.07 -11.65
CA SER A 429 -16.57 -11.95 -12.57
C SER A 429 -15.90 -11.15 -13.68
N VAL A 430 -14.91 -11.75 -14.34
CA VAL A 430 -14.26 -11.16 -15.53
C VAL A 430 -15.28 -10.75 -16.59
N SER A 431 -16.26 -11.61 -16.86
CA SER A 431 -17.32 -11.32 -17.84
C SER A 431 -18.18 -10.11 -17.47
N LYS A 432 -18.54 -9.97 -16.18
CA LYS A 432 -19.30 -8.82 -15.68
C LYS A 432 -18.49 -7.53 -15.73
N TRP A 433 -17.19 -7.59 -15.42
CA TRP A 433 -16.28 -6.45 -15.59
C TRP A 433 -16.18 -6.01 -17.05
N GLN A 434 -16.02 -6.95 -17.98
CA GLN A 434 -15.99 -6.64 -19.42
C GLN A 434 -17.30 -6.00 -19.90
N GLN A 435 -18.45 -6.53 -19.45
CA GLN A 435 -19.75 -5.98 -19.80
C GLN A 435 -19.90 -4.54 -19.31
N ILE A 436 -19.70 -4.28 -18.01
CA ILE A 436 -19.92 -2.95 -17.45
C ILE A 436 -18.94 -1.90 -17.99
N LEU A 437 -17.70 -2.29 -18.30
CA LEU A 437 -16.73 -1.38 -18.92
C LEU A 437 -17.11 -0.98 -20.35
N ASN A 438 -17.86 -1.82 -21.06
CA ASN A 438 -18.40 -1.48 -22.38
C ASN A 438 -19.66 -0.59 -22.29
N ASP A 439 -20.42 -0.73 -21.21
CA ASP A 439 -21.66 0.01 -20.99
C ASP A 439 -21.43 1.46 -20.52
N VAL A 440 -20.23 1.77 -20.00
CA VAL A 440 -19.86 3.08 -19.40
C VAL A 440 -19.00 3.91 -20.33
#